data_AF-A0A820G4B4-F1
#
_entry.id   AF-A0A820G4B4-F1
#
_cell.length_a   1.000
_cell.length_b   1.000
_cell.length_c   1.000
_cell.angle_alpha   90.00
_cell.angle_beta   90.00
_cell.angle_gamma   90.00
#
_symmetry.space_group_name_H-M   'P 1'
#
loop_
_entity.id
_entity.type
_entity.pdbx_description
1 polymer ?
#
loop_
_entity_poly.entity_id
_entity_poly.type
_entity_poly.pdbx_seq_one_letter_code
_entity_poly.pdbx_strand_id
1 'polypeptide(L)'
;PQPPYMNKIKSRTSLQTAYQIYLNEPRSSNSKQSSIDAFNQPYAQSNCNISNEYQYIGLRILTNVLELELESVQLLRTVAYKLVEFGLYNLAENIFRYIKNVRSDEPQSFRDLALLLQESNSETKNLIEISGLFKKVIFGEWEKRYSEIEVTTLLELNCFVFQFHQQRQILNSIDNRLHKT
;
A
#
# COMPACT_ATOMS: atom_id res chain seq x y z
N PRO A 1 16.67 12.81 17.09
CA PRO A 1 15.79 13.95 17.45
C PRO A 1 14.53 13.96 16.59
N GLN A 2 13.35 14.17 17.19
CA GLN A 2 12.11 14.25 16.39
C GLN A 2 12.08 15.53 15.56
N PRO A 3 11.61 15.49 14.31
CA PRO A 3 11.49 16.68 13.49
C PRO A 3 10.49 17.66 14.12
N PRO A 4 10.74 18.99 14.04
CA PRO A 4 9.98 20.00 14.79
C PRO A 4 8.48 20.03 14.50
N TYR A 5 8.07 19.63 13.29
CA TYR A 5 6.66 19.54 12.90
C TYR A 5 5.91 18.42 13.64
N MET A 6 6.57 17.32 14.01
CA MET A 6 5.92 16.18 14.70
C MET A 6 5.38 16.57 16.07
N ASN A 7 6.03 17.52 16.76
CA ASN A 7 5.55 18.04 18.04
C ASN A 7 4.21 18.79 17.92
N LYS A 8 3.85 19.25 16.71
CA LYS A 8 2.61 19.98 16.43
C LYS A 8 1.46 19.06 16.05
N ILE A 9 1.73 17.82 15.60
CA ILE A 9 0.70 16.86 15.24
C ILE A 9 0.37 16.00 16.46
N LYS A 10 -0.82 16.23 17.04
CA LYS A 10 -1.32 15.53 18.23
C LYS A 10 -2.18 14.32 17.82
N SER A 11 -2.42 13.40 18.76
CA SER A 11 -3.21 12.17 18.54
C SER A 11 -4.66 12.39 18.06
N ARG A 12 -5.20 13.61 18.17
CA ARG A 12 -6.54 14.01 17.71
C ARG A 12 -6.55 14.92 16.48
N THR A 13 -5.39 15.18 15.87
CA THR A 13 -5.30 16.02 14.67
C THR A 13 -5.86 15.26 13.46
N SER A 14 -6.82 15.86 12.75
CA SER A 14 -7.36 15.25 11.52
C SER A 14 -6.31 15.20 10.41
N LEU A 15 -6.47 14.25 9.49
CA LEU A 15 -5.58 14.00 8.35
C LEU A 15 -5.27 15.30 7.57
N GLN A 16 -6.30 16.10 7.29
CA GLN A 16 -6.19 17.37 6.57
C GLN A 16 -5.37 18.39 7.36
N THR A 17 -5.60 18.52 8.67
CA THR A 17 -4.92 19.49 9.53
C THR A 17 -3.45 19.12 9.74
N ALA A 18 -3.15 17.83 9.86
CA ALA A 18 -1.78 17.34 9.97
C ALA A 18 -0.95 17.65 8.70
N TYR A 19 -1.56 17.48 7.52
CA TYR A 19 -0.94 17.84 6.25
C TYR A 19 -0.74 19.36 6.09
N GLN A 20 -1.70 20.18 6.54
CA GLN A 20 -1.56 21.64 6.53
C GLN A 20 -0.48 22.13 7.50
N ILE A 21 -0.33 21.52 8.68
CA ILE A 21 0.74 21.83 9.63
C ILE A 21 2.11 21.55 8.99
N TYR A 22 2.23 20.43 8.29
CA TYR A 22 3.42 20.07 7.52
C TYR A 22 3.75 21.10 6.42
N LEU A 23 2.78 21.48 5.58
CA LEU A 23 2.99 22.44 4.48
C LEU A 23 3.44 23.84 4.94
N ASN A 24 3.10 24.22 6.17
CA ASN A 24 3.39 25.54 6.72
C ASN A 24 4.73 25.62 7.48
N GLU A 25 5.49 24.52 7.56
CA GLU A 25 6.79 24.48 8.24
C GLU A 25 7.92 24.96 7.28
N PRO A 26 8.75 25.94 7.67
CA PRO A 26 9.86 26.40 6.83
C PRO A 26 10.95 25.33 6.70
N ARG A 27 11.33 25.00 5.46
CA ARG A 27 12.29 23.92 5.13
C ARG A 27 13.73 24.34 5.45
N SER A 28 14.39 23.61 6.36
CA SER A 28 15.83 23.71 6.58
C SER A 28 16.56 22.66 5.74
N SER A 29 17.49 23.10 4.89
CA SER A 29 18.15 22.33 3.83
C SER A 29 19.02 21.12 4.26
N ASN A 30 19.00 20.69 5.53
CA ASN A 30 19.95 19.73 6.09
C ASN A 30 19.37 18.39 6.57
N SER A 31 18.15 18.01 6.19
CA SER A 31 17.46 16.82 6.73
C SER A 31 17.51 15.56 5.84
N LYS A 32 18.40 15.46 4.86
CA LYS A 32 18.51 14.28 3.96
C LYS A 32 18.82 12.95 4.66
N GLN A 33 19.23 12.96 5.94
CA GLN A 33 19.64 11.75 6.68
C GLN A 33 18.70 11.37 7.85
N SER A 34 17.76 12.22 8.28
CA SER A 34 17.15 12.08 9.62
C SER A 34 15.76 11.41 9.65
N SER A 35 15.18 11.05 8.50
CA SER A 35 13.82 10.51 8.41
C SER A 35 13.74 8.98 8.51
N ILE A 36 14.83 8.26 8.20
CA ILE A 36 14.90 6.79 8.29
C ILE A 36 15.14 6.34 9.75
N ASP A 37 15.93 7.08 10.53
CA ASP A 37 16.21 6.75 11.93
C ASP A 37 14.98 6.90 12.84
N ALA A 38 14.01 7.74 12.45
CA ALA A 38 12.74 7.90 13.16
C ALA A 38 11.79 6.69 13.00
N PHE A 39 12.06 5.79 12.04
CA PHE A 39 11.32 4.56 11.83
C PHE A 39 11.62 3.48 12.88
N ASN A 40 12.80 3.56 13.54
CA ASN A 40 13.31 2.52 14.44
C ASN A 40 13.11 2.82 15.94
N GLN A 41 12.43 3.91 16.31
CA GLN A 41 12.15 4.19 17.71
C GLN A 41 10.80 3.60 18.14
N PRO A 42 10.76 2.75 19.18
CA PRO A 42 9.52 2.23 19.72
C PRO A 42 8.76 3.38 20.38
N TYR A 43 7.68 3.84 19.76
CA TYR A 43 6.77 4.79 20.39
C TYR A 43 6.06 4.08 21.54
N ALA A 44 6.35 4.55 22.75
CA ALA A 44 5.79 4.06 23.98
C ALA A 44 4.26 4.22 23.99
N GLN A 45 3.60 3.11 24.34
CA GLN A 45 2.18 2.97 24.59
C GLN A 45 1.69 4.02 25.60
N SER A 46 0.87 4.96 25.16
CA SER A 46 -0.09 5.60 26.05
C SER A 46 -1.28 6.15 25.28
N ASN A 47 -2.38 5.37 25.30
CA ASN A 47 -3.76 5.82 25.09
C ASN A 47 -4.10 6.45 23.73
N CYS A 48 -3.89 5.72 22.64
CA CYS A 48 -4.62 5.98 21.40
C CYS A 48 -5.25 4.68 20.87
N ASN A 49 -6.47 4.77 20.35
CA ASN A 49 -7.12 3.63 19.68
C ASN A 49 -6.20 3.19 18.54
N ILE A 50 -5.92 1.88 18.49
CA ILE A 50 -4.95 1.23 17.59
C ILE A 50 -5.12 1.71 16.13
N SER A 51 -6.34 1.97 15.68
CA SER A 51 -6.65 2.50 14.34
C SER A 51 -6.09 3.90 14.05
N ASN A 52 -6.06 4.79 15.05
CA ASN A 52 -5.58 6.17 14.89
C ASN A 52 -4.05 6.25 14.89
N GLU A 53 -3.38 5.32 15.57
CA GLU A 53 -1.93 5.24 15.64
C GLU A 53 -1.33 4.86 14.28
N TYR A 54 -1.89 3.82 13.64
CA TYR A 54 -1.42 3.38 12.33
C TYR A 54 -1.70 4.40 11.23
N GLN A 55 -2.85 5.08 11.26
CA GLN A 55 -3.14 6.18 10.34
C GLN A 55 -2.15 7.33 10.48
N TYR A 56 -1.77 7.68 11.71
CA TYR A 56 -0.78 8.71 11.98
C TYR A 56 0.63 8.29 11.53
N ILE A 57 1.01 7.03 11.75
CA ILE A 57 2.28 6.47 11.26
C ILE A 57 2.32 6.46 9.73
N GLY A 58 1.27 5.96 9.08
CA GLY A 58 1.14 5.94 7.62
C GLY A 58 1.19 7.35 7.02
N LEU A 59 0.56 8.33 7.68
CA LEU A 59 0.64 9.73 7.29
C LEU A 59 2.08 10.28 7.42
N ARG A 60 2.78 10.00 8.52
CA ARG A 60 4.17 10.46 8.71
C ARG A 60 5.13 9.82 7.72
N ILE A 61 4.92 8.55 7.38
CA ILE A 61 5.69 7.87 6.33
C ILE A 61 5.42 8.54 4.98
N LEU A 62 4.15 8.78 4.64
CA LEU A 62 3.77 9.44 3.38
C LEU A 62 4.34 10.85 3.29
N THR A 63 4.28 11.66 4.36
CA THR A 63 4.83 13.02 4.37
C THR A 63 6.35 13.02 4.29
N ASN A 64 7.04 12.11 4.98
CA ASN A 64 8.50 11.98 4.88
C ASN A 64 8.96 11.54 3.48
N VAL A 65 8.14 10.75 2.78
CA VAL A 65 8.44 10.29 1.41
C VAL A 65 8.16 11.38 0.39
N LEU A 66 7.12 12.20 0.63
CA LEU A 66 6.90 13.44 -0.11
C LEU A 66 8.00 14.49 0.16
N GLU A 67 8.63 14.48 1.34
CA GLU A 67 9.80 15.33 1.69
C GLU A 67 11.09 14.90 0.98
N LEU A 68 11.30 13.59 0.75
CA LEU A 68 12.56 13.04 0.22
C LEU A 68 12.71 13.07 -1.31
N GLU A 69 11.81 13.78 -1.99
CA GLU A 69 11.68 13.82 -3.45
C GLU A 69 11.25 12.45 -4.04
N LEU A 70 10.10 12.48 -4.72
CA LEU A 70 9.37 11.36 -5.35
C LEU A 70 10.13 10.61 -6.47
N GLU A 71 11.45 10.76 -6.56
CA GLU A 71 12.24 10.36 -7.73
C GLU A 71 12.52 8.85 -7.76
N SER A 72 12.47 8.18 -6.61
CA SER A 72 12.74 6.73 -6.53
C SER A 72 11.45 5.91 -6.41
N VAL A 73 11.08 5.26 -7.50
CA VAL A 73 9.96 4.30 -7.53
C VAL A 73 10.18 3.15 -6.54
N GLN A 74 11.43 2.74 -6.32
CA GLN A 74 11.78 1.72 -5.33
C GLN A 74 11.41 2.14 -3.91
N LEU A 75 11.67 3.41 -3.53
CA LEU A 75 11.28 3.93 -2.22
C LEU A 75 9.76 3.94 -2.05
N LEU A 76 9.03 4.41 -3.08
CA LEU A 76 7.57 4.39 -3.08
C LEU A 76 7.02 2.96 -2.91
N ARG A 77 7.64 1.97 -3.55
CA ARG A 77 7.27 0.56 -3.43
C ARG A 77 7.46 0.06 -2.00
N THR A 78 8.60 0.36 -1.36
CA THR A 78 8.84 0.00 0.06
C THR A 78 7.79 0.61 0.99
N VAL A 79 7.43 1.86 0.75
CA VAL A 79 6.41 2.57 1.53
C VAL A 79 5.04 1.94 1.35
N ALA A 80 4.66 1.64 0.10
CA ALA A 80 3.40 0.99 -0.19
C ALA A 80 3.29 -0.35 0.55
N TYR A 81 4.33 -1.18 0.53
CA TYR A 81 4.34 -2.43 1.31
C TYR A 81 4.22 -2.20 2.83
N LYS A 82 4.87 -1.18 3.40
CA LYS A 82 4.66 -0.84 4.81
C LYS A 82 3.23 -0.41 5.11
N LEU A 83 2.58 0.32 4.21
CA LEU A 83 1.17 0.64 4.35
C LEU A 83 0.28 -0.60 4.31
N VAL A 84 0.62 -1.60 3.47
CA VAL A 84 -0.06 -2.92 3.46
C VAL A 84 0.09 -3.62 4.80
N GLU A 85 1.31 -3.70 5.35
CA GLU A 85 1.56 -4.29 6.67
C GLU A 85 0.74 -3.62 7.79
N PHE A 86 0.48 -2.31 7.68
CA PHE A 86 -0.36 -1.56 8.61
C PHE A 86 -1.86 -1.62 8.30
N GLY A 87 -2.29 -2.38 7.29
CA GLY A 87 -3.70 -2.49 6.88
C GLY A 87 -4.27 -1.23 6.21
N LEU A 88 -3.41 -0.31 5.77
CA LEU A 88 -3.80 0.96 5.13
C LEU A 88 -3.93 0.80 3.61
N TYR A 89 -4.78 -0.15 3.18
CA TYR A 89 -4.88 -0.59 1.79
C TYR A 89 -5.21 0.53 0.79
N ASN A 90 -6.14 1.43 1.11
CA ASN A 90 -6.51 2.53 0.21
C ASN A 90 -5.33 3.47 -0.11
N LEU A 91 -4.44 3.71 0.88
CA LEU A 91 -3.25 4.54 0.67
C LEU A 91 -2.20 3.78 -0.14
N ALA A 92 -1.98 2.51 0.16
CA ALA A 92 -1.08 1.64 -0.61
C ALA A 92 -1.54 1.54 -2.07
N GLU A 93 -2.86 1.48 -2.33
CA GLU A 93 -3.44 1.39 -3.66
C GLU A 93 -3.09 2.60 -4.51
N ASN A 94 -3.25 3.81 -3.96
CA ASN A 94 -2.89 5.04 -4.66
C ASN A 94 -1.42 5.04 -5.09
N ILE A 95 -0.52 4.55 -4.22
CA ILE A 95 0.91 4.48 -4.52
C ILE A 95 1.19 3.40 -5.57
N PHE A 96 0.66 2.18 -5.44
CA PHE A 96 0.89 1.13 -6.42
C PHE A 96 0.27 1.46 -7.79
N ARG A 97 -0.88 2.14 -7.84
CA ARG A 97 -1.45 2.66 -9.10
C ARG A 97 -0.55 3.70 -9.75
N TYR A 98 0.04 4.60 -8.95
CA TYR A 98 1.04 5.56 -9.44
C TYR A 98 2.29 4.85 -9.97
N ILE A 99 2.86 3.91 -9.20
CA ILE A 99 4.02 3.10 -9.61
C ILE A 99 3.74 2.36 -10.92
N LYS A 100 2.58 1.70 -11.06
CA LYS A 100 2.16 1.03 -12.30
C LYS A 100 2.10 1.97 -13.50
N ASN A 101 1.69 3.22 -13.29
CA ASN A 101 1.61 4.20 -14.38
C ASN A 101 3.00 4.71 -14.77
N VAL A 102 3.87 5.02 -13.80
CA VAL A 102 5.23 5.53 -14.05
C VAL A 102 6.17 4.43 -14.56
N ARG A 103 6.00 3.20 -14.06
CA ARG A 103 6.79 2.00 -14.40
C ARG A 103 5.93 0.96 -15.11
N SER A 104 5.25 1.40 -16.16
CA SER A 104 4.44 0.52 -17.01
C SER A 104 5.26 -0.43 -17.88
N ASP A 105 6.58 -0.20 -17.93
CA ASP A 105 7.63 -1.05 -18.52
C ASP A 105 8.04 -2.22 -17.60
N GLU A 106 7.73 -2.15 -16.29
CA GLU A 106 8.09 -3.20 -15.34
C GLU A 106 6.92 -4.14 -15.06
N PRO A 107 7.05 -5.48 -15.22
CA PRO A 107 5.99 -6.42 -14.86
C PRO A 107 5.67 -6.37 -13.36
N GLN A 108 6.68 -6.09 -12.53
CA GLN A 108 6.53 -5.98 -11.07
C GLN A 108 5.48 -4.96 -10.67
N SER A 109 5.35 -3.84 -11.38
CA SER A 109 4.42 -2.77 -11.02
C SER A 109 2.95 -3.20 -11.13
N PHE A 110 2.63 -4.08 -12.08
CA PHE A 110 1.32 -4.71 -12.23
C PHE A 110 1.10 -5.80 -11.18
N ARG A 111 2.12 -6.64 -10.94
CA ARG A 111 2.09 -7.71 -9.93
C ARG A 111 1.83 -7.15 -8.52
N ASP A 112 2.51 -6.07 -8.15
CA ASP A 112 2.37 -5.43 -6.84
C ASP A 112 0.93 -4.94 -6.59
N LEU A 113 0.33 -4.29 -7.59
CA LEU A 113 -1.07 -3.84 -7.49
C LEU A 113 -2.04 -5.03 -7.41
N ALA A 114 -1.80 -6.11 -8.16
CA ALA A 114 -2.64 -7.30 -8.12
C ALA A 114 -2.64 -7.95 -6.73
N LEU A 115 -1.46 -8.10 -6.13
CA LEU A 115 -1.29 -8.66 -4.79
C LEU A 115 -1.94 -7.79 -3.72
N LEU A 116 -1.80 -6.46 -3.81
CA LEU A 116 -2.51 -5.56 -2.90
C LEU A 116 -4.03 -5.75 -2.99
N LEU A 117 -4.58 -5.72 -4.21
CA LEU A 117 -6.02 -5.81 -4.41
C LEU A 117 -6.56 -7.17 -3.95
N GLN A 118 -5.77 -8.24 -4.05
CA GLN A 118 -6.11 -9.54 -3.47
C GLN A 118 -6.18 -9.48 -1.94
N GLU A 119 -5.21 -8.83 -1.30
CA GLU A 119 -5.12 -8.72 0.17
C GLU A 119 -6.20 -7.82 0.79
N SER A 120 -6.61 -6.76 0.08
CA SER A 120 -7.54 -5.76 0.61
C SER A 120 -9.01 -6.22 0.71
N ASN A 121 -9.28 -7.54 0.64
CA ASN A 121 -10.61 -8.19 0.68
C ASN A 121 -11.59 -7.65 -0.37
N SER A 122 -11.34 -8.06 -1.61
CA SER A 122 -11.92 -7.43 -2.79
C SER A 122 -13.29 -7.96 -3.21
N GLU A 123 -14.23 -7.02 -3.36
CA GLU A 123 -15.53 -7.19 -4.02
C GLU A 123 -15.38 -7.71 -5.47
N THR A 124 -16.47 -8.20 -6.08
CA THR A 124 -16.49 -8.77 -7.44
C THR A 124 -15.83 -7.89 -8.51
N LYS A 125 -15.90 -6.56 -8.36
CA LYS A 125 -15.33 -5.58 -9.29
C LYS A 125 -13.80 -5.65 -9.35
N ASN A 126 -13.16 -5.92 -8.22
CA ASN A 126 -11.70 -5.99 -8.13
C ASN A 126 -11.17 -7.33 -8.66
N LEU A 127 -11.97 -8.39 -8.69
CA LEU A 127 -11.54 -9.70 -9.23
C LEU A 127 -11.17 -9.64 -10.71
N ILE A 128 -11.95 -8.88 -11.49
CA ILE A 128 -11.70 -8.67 -12.92
C ILE A 128 -10.39 -7.90 -13.10
N GLU A 129 -10.17 -6.87 -12.27
CA GLU A 129 -8.94 -6.09 -12.30
C GLU A 129 -7.72 -6.93 -11.90
N ILE A 130 -7.78 -7.67 -10.79
CA ILE A 130 -6.72 -8.57 -10.32
C ILE A 130 -6.34 -9.57 -11.42
N SER A 131 -7.34 -10.23 -12.03
CA SER A 131 -7.10 -11.16 -13.14
C SER A 131 -6.46 -10.47 -14.35
N GLY A 132 -6.90 -9.25 -14.68
CA GLY A 132 -6.34 -8.46 -15.76
C GLY A 132 -4.87 -8.08 -15.52
N LEU A 133 -4.52 -7.69 -14.29
CA LEU A 133 -3.16 -7.34 -13.89
C LEU A 133 -2.24 -8.57 -13.94
N PHE A 134 -2.65 -9.71 -13.38
CA PHE A 134 -1.85 -10.94 -13.45
C PHE A 134 -1.67 -11.42 -14.90
N LYS A 135 -2.73 -11.39 -15.73
CA LYS A 135 -2.62 -11.72 -17.15
C LYS A 135 -1.66 -10.81 -17.90
N LYS A 136 -1.65 -9.51 -17.58
CA LYS A 136 -0.71 -8.56 -18.19
C LYS A 136 0.73 -8.94 -17.89
N VAL A 137 1.04 -9.40 -16.67
CA VAL A 137 2.37 -9.88 -16.31
C VAL A 137 2.72 -11.18 -17.03
N ILE A 138 1.83 -12.18 -17.00
CA ILE A 138 2.08 -13.52 -17.55
C ILE A 138 2.26 -13.51 -19.07
N PHE A 139 1.41 -12.75 -19.78
CA PHE A 139 1.38 -12.73 -21.25
C PHE A 139 2.01 -11.46 -21.85
N GLY A 140 2.55 -10.57 -21.00
CA GLY A 140 3.20 -9.35 -21.45
C GLY A 140 4.56 -9.62 -22.07
N GLU A 141 4.94 -8.79 -23.03
CA GLU A 141 6.31 -8.72 -23.53
C GLU A 141 7.13 -7.81 -22.61
N TRP A 142 8.16 -8.36 -22.00
CA TRP A 142 9.02 -7.68 -21.03
C TRP A 142 10.48 -7.78 -21.43
N GLU A 143 11.30 -6.86 -20.93
CA GLU A 143 12.75 -6.98 -21.11
C GLU A 143 13.28 -8.29 -20.52
N LYS A 144 14.30 -8.86 -21.16
CA LYS A 144 14.91 -10.15 -20.77
C LYS A 144 15.35 -10.21 -19.30
N ARG A 145 15.68 -9.07 -18.68
CA ARG A 145 16.05 -8.99 -17.26
C ARG A 145 14.91 -9.35 -16.29
N TYR A 146 13.67 -9.41 -16.77
CA TYR A 146 12.48 -9.81 -16.01
C TYR A 146 12.02 -11.24 -16.34
N SER A 147 12.84 -12.05 -17.01
CA SER A 147 12.49 -13.45 -17.30
C SER A 147 12.08 -14.22 -16.04
N GLU A 148 11.19 -15.19 -16.18
CA GLU A 148 10.69 -16.09 -15.14
C GLU A 148 9.66 -15.47 -14.18
N ILE A 149 9.44 -14.15 -14.23
CA ILE A 149 8.40 -13.52 -13.41
C ILE A 149 7.01 -14.06 -13.75
N GLU A 150 6.79 -14.44 -15.00
CA GLU A 150 5.54 -15.05 -15.48
C GLU A 150 5.20 -16.34 -14.73
N VAL A 151 6.21 -17.15 -14.38
CA VAL A 151 6.01 -18.41 -13.65
C VAL A 151 5.56 -18.13 -12.23
N THR A 152 6.24 -17.21 -11.56
CA THR A 152 5.89 -16.79 -10.20
C THR A 152 4.47 -16.19 -10.18
N THR A 153 4.16 -15.32 -11.14
CA THR A 153 2.84 -14.69 -11.21
C THR A 153 1.73 -15.65 -11.60
N LEU A 154 2.02 -16.68 -12.40
CA LEU A 154 1.06 -17.75 -12.67
C LEU A 154 0.71 -18.54 -11.41
N LEU A 155 1.68 -18.83 -10.54
CA LEU A 155 1.43 -19.48 -9.26
C LEU A 155 0.55 -18.62 -8.35
N GLU A 156 0.80 -17.31 -8.30
CA GLU A 156 0.01 -16.36 -7.52
C GLU A 156 -1.44 -16.26 -8.04
N LEU A 157 -1.62 -16.19 -9.35
CA LEU A 157 -2.93 -16.21 -9.99
C LEU A 157 -3.68 -17.51 -9.67
N ASN A 158 -3.00 -18.67 -9.72
CA ASN A 158 -3.60 -19.95 -9.36
C ASN A 158 -4.04 -19.98 -7.90
N CYS A 159 -3.22 -19.43 -6.99
CA CYS A 159 -3.56 -19.32 -5.58
C CYS A 159 -4.80 -18.41 -5.38
N PHE A 160 -4.84 -17.26 -6.05
CA PHE A 160 -5.97 -16.34 -6.05
C PHE A 160 -7.28 -17.01 -6.53
N VAL A 161 -7.23 -17.72 -7.66
CA VAL A 161 -8.39 -18.43 -8.22
C VAL A 161 -8.88 -19.51 -7.25
N PHE A 162 -7.96 -20.26 -6.64
CA PHE A 162 -8.31 -21.27 -5.64
C PHE A 162 -9.02 -20.67 -4.43
N GLN A 163 -8.46 -19.59 -3.85
CA GLN A 163 -9.07 -18.89 -2.70
C GLN A 163 -10.47 -18.38 -3.04
N PHE A 164 -10.64 -17.77 -4.21
CA PHE A 164 -11.94 -17.27 -4.65
C PHE A 164 -12.98 -18.38 -4.84
N HIS A 165 -12.57 -19.51 -5.44
CA HIS A 165 -13.46 -20.65 -5.64
C HIS A 165 -13.94 -21.23 -4.30
N GLN A 166 -13.04 -21.36 -3.31
CA GLN A 166 -13.39 -21.80 -1.96
C GLN A 166 -14.39 -20.85 -1.29
N GLN A 167 -14.18 -19.53 -1.38
CA GLN A 167 -15.12 -18.54 -0.84
C GLN A 167 -16.51 -18.66 -1.48
N ARG A 168 -16.57 -18.84 -2.82
CA ARG A 168 -17.84 -19.05 -3.52
C ARG A 168 -18.56 -20.33 -3.10
N GLN A 169 -17.83 -21.44 -2.95
CA GLN A 169 -18.44 -22.69 -2.46
C GLN A 169 -19.01 -22.53 -1.05
N ILE A 170 -18.29 -21.85 -0.15
CA ILE A 170 -18.78 -21.55 1.19
C ILE A 170 -20.07 -20.72 1.12
N LEU A 171 -20.08 -19.63 0.34
CA LEU A 171 -21.28 -18.79 0.17
C LEU A 171 -22.48 -19.57 -0.37
N ASN A 172 -22.26 -20.46 -1.35
CA ASN A 172 -23.32 -21.31 -1.91
C ASN A 172 -23.80 -22.41 -0.96
N SER A 173 -23.02 -22.75 0.08
CA SER A 173 -23.38 -23.73 1.10
C SER A 173 -24.20 -23.14 2.25
N ILE A 174 -24.28 -21.81 2.34
CA ILE A 174 -25.10 -21.11 3.35
C ILE A 174 -26.58 -21.26 2.97
N ASP A 175 -27.44 -21.54 3.95
CA ASP A 175 -28.89 -21.63 3.75
C ASP A 175 -29.43 -20.34 3.12
N ASN A 176 -30.17 -20.46 2.02
CA ASN A 176 -30.73 -19.34 1.26
C ASN A 176 -31.56 -18.36 2.11
N ARG A 177 -32.11 -18.83 3.24
CA ARG A 177 -32.88 -18.01 4.19
C ARG A 177 -32.03 -17.00 4.97
N LEU A 178 -30.71 -17.15 4.98
CA LEU A 178 -29.77 -16.31 5.71
C LEU A 178 -29.16 -15.20 4.83
N HIS A 179 -29.42 -15.21 3.52
CA HIS A 179 -29.08 -14.09 2.66
C HIS A 179 -30.05 -12.93 2.94
N LYS A 180 -29.54 -11.78 3.35
CA LYS A 180 -30.34 -10.55 3.44
C LYS A 180 -30.83 -10.20 2.03
N THR A 181 -32.13 -10.35 1.80
CA THR A 181 -32.86 -9.80 0.65
C THR A 181 -32.88 -8.29 0.67
#